data_AF-A0A524FIH7-F1
#
_entry.id   AF-A0A524FIH7-F1
#
_cell.length_a   1.000
_cell.length_b   1.000
_cell.length_c   1.000
_cell.angle_alpha   90.00
_cell.angle_beta   90.00
_cell.angle_gamma   90.00
#
_symmetry.space_group_name_H-M   'P 1'
#
loop_
_entity.id
_entity.type
_entity.pdbx_description
1 polymer ?
#
loop_
_entity_poly.entity_id
_entity_poly.type
_entity_poly.pdbx_seq_one_letter_code
_entity_poly.pdbx_strand_id
1 'polypeptide(L)'
;MKLEDLKNLKVPTAMIKKLFPPKKSVFTVDTTGDGKADMIKIVALNLFAPFEIPAKADLGDINVDEIDPSEYVKLFLNGDQIDISKGSPNVELIKQSLRILHKGDSFSFDDALDGKMGGRTIAMGDQITVMFKLDDAFLGKLTEGKHNIAIESEKIPNIEIGFELTSKNMNQQFKA
;
A
#
# COMPACT_ATOMS: atom_id res chain seq x y z
N MET A 1 -17.36 9.04 -14.89
CA MET A 1 -16.90 7.66 -15.16
C MET A 1 -17.73 6.74 -14.28
N LYS A 2 -18.36 5.69 -14.82
CA LYS A 2 -19.23 4.78 -14.06
C LYS A 2 -18.37 3.70 -13.38
N LEU A 3 -18.87 3.09 -12.30
CA LEU A 3 -18.20 1.99 -11.60
C LEU A 3 -17.88 0.80 -12.52
N GLU A 4 -18.69 0.62 -13.57
CA GLU A 4 -18.53 -0.40 -14.62
C GLU A 4 -17.34 -0.11 -15.54
N ASP A 5 -16.97 1.16 -15.73
CA ASP A 5 -15.82 1.57 -16.55
C ASP A 5 -14.49 1.26 -15.83
N LEU A 6 -14.48 1.31 -14.49
CA LEU A 6 -13.32 0.95 -13.66
C LEU A 6 -13.03 -0.56 -13.71
N LYS A 7 -14.07 -1.41 -13.78
CA LYS A 7 -13.93 -2.89 -13.87
C LYS A 7 -13.23 -3.36 -15.14
N ASN A 8 -13.33 -2.58 -16.22
CA ASN A 8 -12.73 -2.91 -17.53
C ASN A 8 -11.36 -2.26 -17.75
N LEU A 9 -10.87 -1.49 -16.78
CA LEU A 9 -9.60 -0.79 -16.88
C LEU A 9 -8.46 -1.78 -16.67
N LYS A 10 -8.03 -2.49 -17.72
CA LYS A 10 -6.80 -3.30 -17.69
C LYS A 10 -5.60 -2.35 -17.54
N VAL A 11 -5.19 -2.04 -16.32
CA VAL A 11 -3.89 -1.37 -16.08
C VAL A 11 -2.82 -2.33 -16.61
N PRO A 12 -2.10 -2.00 -17.70
CA PRO A 12 -1.13 -2.92 -18.27
C PRO A 12 -0.08 -3.26 -17.20
N THR A 13 0.34 -4.52 -17.09
CA THR A 13 1.41 -4.93 -16.16
C THR A 13 2.68 -4.08 -16.30
N ALA A 14 2.93 -3.55 -17.50
CA ALA A 14 4.00 -2.59 -17.78
C ALA A 14 3.85 -1.24 -17.04
N MET A 15 2.62 -0.76 -16.80
CA MET A 15 2.36 0.43 -15.98
C MET A 15 2.61 0.16 -14.50
N ILE A 16 2.15 -0.98 -13.97
CA ILE A 16 2.39 -1.35 -12.56
C ILE A 16 3.90 -1.44 -12.29
N LYS A 17 4.67 -2.06 -13.20
CA LYS A 17 6.15 -2.13 -13.09
C LYS A 17 6.85 -0.76 -13.17
N LYS A 18 6.22 0.24 -13.79
CA LYS A 18 6.73 1.61 -13.82
C LYS A 18 6.44 2.36 -12.52
N LEU A 19 5.28 2.10 -11.92
CA LEU A 19 4.92 2.65 -10.61
C LEU A 19 5.69 1.98 -9.46
N PHE A 20 5.89 0.66 -9.56
CA PHE A 20 6.62 -0.15 -8.59
C PHE A 20 7.84 -0.77 -9.27
N PRO A 21 8.95 -0.02 -9.39
CA PRO A 21 10.15 -0.54 -10.02
C PRO A 21 10.58 -1.85 -9.32
N PRO A 22 10.68 -2.97 -10.06
CA PRO A 22 11.00 -4.26 -9.47
C PRO A 22 12.28 -4.19 -8.64
N LYS A 23 12.27 -4.81 -7.46
CA LYS A 23 13.41 -4.87 -6.52
C LYS A 23 13.83 -3.55 -5.85
N LYS A 24 13.09 -2.46 -6.04
CA LYS A 24 13.39 -1.15 -5.41
C LYS A 24 12.19 -0.51 -4.73
N SER A 25 11.08 -1.23 -4.67
CA SER A 25 9.80 -0.71 -4.22
C SER A 25 9.38 -1.20 -2.84
N VAL A 26 9.96 -2.27 -2.28
CA VAL A 26 9.55 -2.78 -0.96
C VAL A 26 10.76 -2.89 -0.03
N PHE A 27 10.54 -2.43 1.20
CA PHE A 27 11.50 -2.37 2.28
C PHE A 27 10.85 -2.84 3.57
N THR A 28 11.63 -3.39 4.48
CA THR A 28 11.19 -3.56 5.88
C THR A 28 11.81 -2.46 6.73
N VAL A 29 11.05 -1.97 7.69
CA VAL A 29 11.38 -0.77 8.46
C VAL A 29 11.27 -1.07 9.95
N ASP A 30 12.24 -0.61 10.71
CA ASP A 30 12.21 -0.58 12.18
C ASP A 30 11.86 0.84 12.61
N THR A 31 10.66 1.02 13.17
CA THR A 31 10.22 2.32 13.73
C THR A 31 10.54 2.50 15.21
N THR A 32 11.00 1.45 15.90
CA THR A 32 11.26 1.47 17.35
C THR A 32 12.74 1.64 17.71
N GLY A 33 13.64 1.28 16.80
CA GLY A 33 15.08 1.27 17.02
C GLY A 33 15.58 0.01 17.74
N ASP A 34 14.76 -1.03 17.90
CA ASP A 34 15.14 -2.29 18.56
C ASP A 34 15.91 -3.27 17.66
N GLY A 35 16.10 -2.91 16.38
CA GLY A 35 16.79 -3.70 15.37
C GLY A 35 15.90 -4.72 14.66
N LYS A 36 14.59 -4.74 14.94
CA LYS A 36 13.60 -5.60 14.27
C LYS A 36 12.69 -4.75 13.41
N ALA A 37 12.47 -5.20 12.17
CA ALA A 37 11.44 -4.59 11.36
C ALA A 37 10.06 -4.81 11.96
N ASP A 38 9.30 -3.73 12.06
CA ASP A 38 7.92 -3.71 12.53
C ASP A 38 6.95 -3.19 11.48
N MET A 39 7.45 -2.66 10.35
CA MET A 39 6.64 -2.14 9.24
C MET A 39 7.14 -2.62 7.88
N ILE A 40 6.19 -2.72 6.94
CA ILE A 40 6.46 -2.80 5.50
C ILE A 40 6.37 -1.39 4.93
N LYS A 41 7.35 -1.01 4.11
CA LYS A 41 7.38 0.23 3.35
C LYS A 41 7.36 -0.07 1.86
N ILE A 42 6.33 0.40 1.19
CA ILE A 42 6.17 0.33 -0.26
C ILE A 42 6.41 1.71 -0.84
N VAL A 43 7.31 1.80 -1.81
CA VAL A 43 7.69 3.01 -2.53
C VAL A 43 7.19 2.89 -3.97
N ALA A 44 6.25 3.77 -4.31
CA ALA A 44 5.76 3.96 -5.67
C ALA A 44 6.40 5.23 -6.28
N LEU A 45 6.93 5.11 -7.49
CA LEU A 45 7.50 6.21 -8.27
C LEU A 45 6.59 6.51 -9.45
N ASN A 46 6.04 7.72 -9.54
CA ASN A 46 5.21 8.09 -10.68
C ASN A 46 6.07 8.33 -11.93
N LEU A 47 6.21 7.33 -12.79
CA LEU A 47 6.98 7.43 -14.05
C LEU A 47 6.13 7.63 -15.30
N PHE A 48 4.83 7.89 -15.15
CA PHE A 48 3.90 7.93 -16.28
C PHE A 48 3.49 9.33 -16.66
N ALA A 49 2.60 9.93 -15.86
CA ALA A 49 2.06 11.26 -16.10
C ALA A 49 1.61 11.86 -14.77
N PRO A 50 1.63 13.20 -14.63
CA PRO A 50 1.03 13.84 -13.48
C PRO A 50 -0.46 13.47 -13.35
N PHE A 51 -0.92 13.20 -12.14
CA PHE A 51 -2.34 13.02 -11.84
C PHE A 51 -2.72 13.75 -10.55
N GLU A 52 -3.96 14.19 -10.48
CA GLU A 52 -4.50 14.87 -9.30
C GLU A 52 -5.33 13.90 -8.47
N ILE A 53 -5.12 13.90 -7.15
CA ILE A 53 -6.00 13.24 -6.20
C ILE A 53 -7.26 14.10 -6.11
N PRO A 54 -8.46 13.56 -6.40
CA PRO A 54 -9.69 14.35 -6.35
C PRO A 54 -9.87 15.07 -5.01
N ALA A 55 -10.21 16.37 -5.04
CA ALA A 55 -10.37 17.21 -3.84
C ALA A 55 -11.50 16.73 -2.89
N LYS A 56 -12.42 15.92 -3.40
CA LYS A 56 -13.45 15.23 -2.63
C LYS A 56 -13.57 13.81 -3.17
N ALA A 57 -13.34 12.82 -2.32
CA ALA A 57 -13.95 11.51 -2.51
C ALA A 57 -15.39 11.65 -2.00
N ASP A 58 -16.35 11.80 -2.90
CA ASP A 58 -17.77 11.67 -2.51
C ASP A 58 -18.02 10.18 -2.24
N LEU A 59 -17.81 9.79 -0.98
CA LEU A 59 -18.09 8.44 -0.50
C LEU A 59 -19.61 8.25 -0.27
N GLY A 60 -20.45 9.28 -0.44
CA GLY A 60 -21.86 9.25 -0.06
C GLY A 60 -22.06 8.93 1.42
N ASP A 61 -23.19 8.30 1.76
CA ASP A 61 -23.49 7.83 3.12
C ASP A 61 -22.76 6.52 3.48
N ILE A 62 -21.64 6.20 2.82
CA ILE A 62 -20.89 4.98 3.11
C ILE A 62 -20.14 5.16 4.43
N ASN A 63 -20.57 4.40 5.44
CA ASN A 63 -19.80 4.25 6.66
C ASN A 63 -18.61 3.31 6.41
N VAL A 64 -17.40 3.86 6.35
CA VAL A 64 -16.17 3.09 6.07
C VAL A 64 -15.89 2.05 7.15
N ASP A 65 -16.35 2.29 8.38
CA ASP A 65 -16.26 1.31 9.47
C ASP A 65 -17.24 0.15 9.30
N GLU A 66 -18.21 0.24 8.40
CA GLU A 66 -19.12 -0.86 8.05
C GLU A 66 -18.57 -1.75 6.95
N ILE A 67 -17.59 -1.28 6.18
CA ILE A 67 -16.99 -2.03 5.07
C ILE A 67 -16.10 -3.16 5.60
N ASP A 68 -16.35 -4.38 5.12
CA ASP A 68 -15.40 -5.47 5.23
C ASP A 68 -14.48 -5.49 4.00
N PRO A 69 -13.16 -5.21 4.14
CA PRO A 69 -12.25 -5.20 3.00
C PRO A 69 -12.14 -6.55 2.29
N SER A 70 -12.31 -7.65 3.03
CA SER A 70 -12.17 -9.01 2.50
C SER A 70 -13.23 -9.39 1.47
N GLU A 71 -14.37 -8.70 1.47
CA GLU A 71 -15.44 -8.86 0.47
C GLU A 71 -15.04 -8.30 -0.91
N TYR A 72 -14.05 -7.40 -0.95
CA TYR A 72 -13.68 -6.67 -2.16
C TYR A 72 -12.28 -7.03 -2.66
N VAL A 73 -11.40 -7.38 -1.73
CA VAL A 73 -9.98 -7.56 -1.99
C VAL A 73 -9.44 -8.73 -1.17
N LYS A 74 -8.51 -9.48 -1.75
CA LYS A 74 -7.68 -10.46 -1.04
C LYS A 74 -6.23 -9.98 -1.08
N LEU A 75 -5.57 -10.00 0.07
CA LEU A 75 -4.17 -9.63 0.21
C LEU A 75 -3.34 -10.90 0.44
N PHE A 76 -2.23 -11.05 -0.28
CA PHE A 76 -1.35 -12.20 -0.16
C PHE A 76 0.10 -11.75 0.05
N LEU A 77 0.83 -12.48 0.91
CA LEU A 77 2.27 -12.39 1.05
C LEU A 77 2.87 -13.77 0.77
N ASN A 78 3.74 -13.87 -0.24
CA ASN A 78 4.36 -15.13 -0.67
C ASN A 78 3.35 -16.25 -0.97
N GLY A 79 2.14 -15.88 -1.42
CA GLY A 79 1.04 -16.81 -1.70
C GLY A 79 0.16 -17.14 -0.49
N ASP A 80 0.58 -16.77 0.72
CA ASP A 80 -0.26 -16.92 1.92
C ASP A 80 -1.22 -15.74 2.03
N GLN A 81 -2.51 -16.03 2.17
CA GLN A 81 -3.54 -15.00 2.33
C GLN A 81 -3.42 -14.35 3.71
N ILE A 82 -3.33 -13.03 3.74
CA ILE A 82 -3.43 -12.21 4.94
C ILE A 82 -4.92 -12.01 5.21
N ASP A 83 -5.36 -12.40 6.41
CA ASP A 83 -6.74 -12.11 6.83
C ASP A 83 -6.91 -10.60 6.98
N ILE A 84 -7.71 -10.02 6.08
CA ILE A 84 -8.10 -8.61 6.10
C ILE A 84 -9.60 -8.43 6.31
N SER A 85 -10.24 -9.39 6.98
CA SER A 85 -11.65 -9.31 7.33
C SER A 85 -11.89 -8.21 8.35
N LYS A 86 -13.10 -7.66 8.40
CA LYS A 86 -13.46 -6.63 9.37
C LYS A 86 -13.21 -7.11 10.81
N GLY A 87 -12.49 -6.30 11.59
CA GLY A 87 -12.13 -6.63 12.98
C GLY A 87 -11.00 -7.65 13.12
N SER A 88 -10.40 -8.11 12.02
CA SER A 88 -9.17 -8.92 12.08
C SER A 88 -8.02 -8.09 12.67
N PRO A 89 -7.08 -8.72 13.41
CA PRO A 89 -5.92 -8.02 13.96
C PRO A 89 -5.09 -7.29 12.89
N ASN A 90 -4.96 -7.86 11.69
CA ASN A 90 -4.23 -7.23 10.60
C ASN A 90 -4.93 -5.98 10.06
N VAL A 91 -6.26 -5.96 9.91
CA VAL A 91 -6.98 -4.73 9.51
C VAL A 91 -6.79 -3.62 10.54
N GLU A 92 -6.92 -3.94 11.82
CA GLU A 92 -6.74 -2.96 12.89
C GLU A 92 -5.30 -2.42 12.91
N LEU A 93 -4.31 -3.30 12.79
CA LEU A 93 -2.90 -2.91 12.66
C LEU A 93 -2.67 -2.01 11.44
N ILE A 94 -3.19 -2.38 10.27
CA ILE A 94 -3.07 -1.58 9.05
C ILE A 94 -3.71 -0.21 9.25
N LYS A 95 -4.96 -0.11 9.73
CA LYS A 95 -5.64 1.17 9.97
C LYS A 95 -4.83 2.08 10.89
N GLN A 96 -4.33 1.56 12.01
CA GLN A 96 -3.58 2.34 13.00
C GLN A 96 -2.21 2.79 12.50
N SER A 97 -1.54 1.92 11.74
CA SER A 97 -0.15 2.13 11.32
C SER A 97 0.00 2.72 9.92
N LEU A 98 -1.06 2.75 9.11
CA LEU A 98 -0.99 3.23 7.73
C LEU A 98 -0.46 4.67 7.72
N ARG A 99 0.64 4.87 7.01
CA ARG A 99 1.18 6.19 6.69
C ARG A 99 1.42 6.29 5.20
N ILE A 100 0.85 7.32 4.58
CA ILE A 100 1.11 7.68 3.19
C ILE A 100 1.98 8.93 3.21
N LEU A 101 3.18 8.86 2.63
CA LEU A 101 4.10 9.98 2.54
C LEU A 101 4.20 10.49 1.11
N HIS A 102 4.03 11.79 0.92
CA HIS A 102 4.19 12.46 -0.37
C HIS A 102 4.77 13.86 -0.15
N LYS A 103 5.90 14.16 -0.81
CA LYS A 103 6.60 15.46 -0.74
C LYS A 103 6.92 15.96 0.68
N GLY A 104 7.20 15.03 1.61
CA GLY A 104 7.52 15.35 3.00
C GLY A 104 6.31 15.44 3.93
N ASP A 105 5.08 15.47 3.38
CA ASP A 105 3.87 15.34 4.17
C ASP A 105 3.60 13.85 4.48
N SER A 106 2.98 13.60 5.63
CA SER A 106 2.57 12.28 6.10
C SER A 106 1.07 12.28 6.40
N PHE A 107 0.35 11.30 5.88
CA PHE A 107 -1.10 11.14 6.04
C PHE A 107 -1.40 9.82 6.72
N SER A 108 -2.24 9.85 7.75
CA SER A 108 -2.81 8.65 8.36
C SER A 108 -3.93 8.04 7.50
N PHE A 109 -4.48 6.91 7.95
CA PHE A 109 -5.71 6.36 7.39
C PHE A 109 -6.87 7.36 7.46
N ASP A 110 -7.09 7.99 8.62
CA ASP A 110 -8.15 8.98 8.82
C ASP A 110 -7.94 10.22 7.94
N ASP A 111 -6.70 10.67 7.77
CA ASP A 111 -6.40 11.79 6.85
C ASP A 111 -6.75 11.47 5.40
N ALA A 112 -6.55 10.22 4.99
CA ALA A 112 -6.93 9.75 3.66
C ALA A 112 -8.46 9.69 3.49
N LEU A 113 -9.19 9.27 4.54
CA LEU A 113 -10.66 9.25 4.54
C LEU A 113 -11.28 10.64 4.56
N ASP A 114 -10.73 11.54 5.39
CA ASP A 114 -11.14 12.95 5.48
C ASP A 114 -10.84 13.74 4.20
N GLY A 115 -10.19 13.12 3.22
CA GLY A 115 -9.83 13.74 1.96
C GLY A 115 -8.71 14.78 2.08
N LYS A 116 -7.88 14.74 3.13
CA LYS A 116 -6.74 15.67 3.29
C LYS A 116 -5.66 15.47 2.23
N MET A 117 -5.67 14.32 1.57
CA MET A 117 -4.87 14.06 0.38
C MET A 117 -5.46 14.69 -0.90
N GLY A 118 -6.71 15.14 -0.87
CA GLY A 118 -7.43 15.69 -2.00
C GLY A 118 -6.85 17.01 -2.51
N GLY A 119 -6.97 17.24 -3.82
CA GLY A 119 -6.43 18.40 -4.54
C GLY A 119 -4.92 18.35 -4.76
N ARG A 120 -4.25 17.28 -4.32
CA ARG A 120 -2.80 17.13 -4.49
C ARG A 120 -2.48 16.60 -5.88
N THR A 121 -1.52 17.24 -6.53
CA THR A 121 -0.94 16.73 -7.78
C THR A 121 0.26 15.83 -7.47
N ILE A 122 0.17 14.57 -7.90
CA ILE A 122 1.30 13.65 -7.99
C ILE A 122 1.98 13.89 -9.33
N ALA A 123 3.07 14.64 -9.34
CA ALA A 123 3.80 14.96 -10.56
C ALA A 123 4.57 13.74 -11.10
N MET A 124 5.01 13.80 -12.35
CA MET A 124 5.95 12.82 -12.89
C MET A 124 7.28 12.95 -12.16
N GLY A 125 7.85 11.84 -11.71
CA GLY A 125 9.03 11.77 -10.86
C GLY A 125 8.75 11.84 -9.36
N ASP A 126 7.51 12.15 -8.94
CA ASP A 126 7.16 12.13 -7.52
C ASP A 126 7.19 10.71 -6.97
N GLN A 127 7.61 10.61 -5.72
CA GLN A 127 7.55 9.39 -4.92
C GLN A 127 6.35 9.45 -3.96
N ILE A 128 5.55 8.38 -3.94
CA ILE A 128 4.58 8.10 -2.89
C ILE A 128 5.10 6.92 -2.09
N THR A 129 5.18 7.08 -0.77
CA THR A 129 5.56 5.99 0.13
C THR A 129 4.34 5.57 0.92
N VAL A 130 4.05 4.28 0.99
CA VAL A 130 2.99 3.71 1.83
C VAL A 130 3.65 2.81 2.84
N MET A 131 3.37 3.01 4.12
CA MET A 131 3.89 2.22 5.23
C MET A 131 2.75 1.66 6.05
N PHE A 132 2.84 0.40 6.46
CA PHE A 132 1.88 -0.23 7.38
C PHE A 132 2.52 -1.43 8.08
N LYS A 133 1.94 -1.83 9.21
CA LYS A 133 2.26 -3.02 9.97
C LYS A 133 1.41 -4.20 9.52
N LEU A 134 1.99 -5.39 9.58
CA LEU A 134 1.27 -6.66 9.61
C LEU A 134 1.53 -7.33 10.96
N ASP A 135 0.83 -8.40 11.26
CA ASP A 135 1.15 -9.23 12.41
C ASP A 135 2.58 -9.82 12.33
N ASP A 136 3.10 -10.24 13.48
CA ASP A 136 4.45 -10.79 13.61
C ASP A 136 4.66 -12.07 12.78
N ALA A 137 3.58 -12.82 12.52
CA ALA A 137 3.65 -14.06 11.74
C ALA A 137 3.93 -13.78 10.26
N PHE A 138 3.33 -12.74 9.68
CA PHE A 138 3.62 -12.30 8.31
C PHE A 138 4.92 -11.49 8.22
N LEU A 139 5.21 -10.63 9.20
CA LEU A 139 6.49 -9.91 9.24
C LEU A 139 7.68 -10.89 9.34
N GLY A 140 7.56 -11.95 10.13
CA GLY A 140 8.58 -12.98 10.27
C GLY A 140 8.90 -13.75 8.98
N LYS A 141 8.00 -13.71 7.97
CA LYS A 141 8.23 -14.32 6.64
C LYS A 141 9.09 -13.45 5.73
N LEU A 142 9.29 -12.18 6.07
CA LEU A 142 10.09 -11.23 5.29
C LEU A 142 11.58 -11.34 5.67
N THR A 143 12.22 -12.39 5.18
CA THR A 143 13.66 -12.66 5.36
C THR A 143 14.47 -12.19 4.13
N GLU A 144 15.80 -12.35 4.14
CA GLU A 144 16.58 -12.09 2.93
C GLU A 144 16.21 -13.09 1.83
N GLY A 145 15.86 -12.59 0.64
CA GLY A 145 15.37 -13.44 -0.45
C GLY A 145 14.33 -12.78 -1.34
N LYS A 146 13.69 -13.59 -2.19
CA LYS A 146 12.63 -13.14 -3.11
C LYS A 146 11.27 -13.29 -2.45
N HIS A 147 10.45 -12.25 -2.58
CA HIS A 147 9.12 -12.18 -2.03
C HIS A 147 8.12 -11.64 -3.04
N ASN A 148 6.84 -11.82 -2.72
CA ASN A 148 5.75 -11.31 -3.52
C ASN A 148 4.63 -10.78 -2.63
N ILE A 149 4.12 -9.58 -2.92
CA ILE A 149 2.85 -9.09 -2.39
C ILE A 149 1.87 -9.05 -3.55
N ALA A 150 0.71 -9.69 -3.38
CA ALA A 150 -0.37 -9.67 -4.36
C ALA A 150 -1.66 -9.14 -3.75
N ILE A 151 -2.36 -8.33 -4.51
CA ILE A 151 -3.70 -7.82 -4.23
C ILE A 151 -4.60 -8.34 -5.34
N GLU A 152 -5.55 -9.20 -4.98
CA GLU A 152 -6.52 -9.74 -5.91
C GLU A 152 -7.90 -9.13 -5.68
N SER A 153 -8.60 -8.80 -6.76
CA SER A 153 -9.97 -8.29 -6.69
C SER A 153 -10.72 -8.64 -7.97
N GLU A 154 -12.03 -8.87 -7.85
CA GLU A 154 -12.91 -8.99 -9.02
C GLU A 154 -13.31 -7.62 -9.60
N LYS A 155 -13.04 -6.52 -8.88
CA LYS A 155 -13.48 -5.17 -9.24
C LYS A 155 -12.37 -4.28 -9.77
N ILE A 156 -11.12 -4.53 -9.39
CA ILE A 156 -9.93 -3.81 -9.87
C ILE A 156 -8.91 -4.81 -10.39
N PRO A 157 -8.00 -4.40 -11.30
CA PRO A 157 -6.93 -5.28 -11.77
C PRO A 157 -6.10 -5.82 -10.62
N ASN A 158 -5.78 -7.11 -10.68
CA ASN A 158 -4.87 -7.72 -9.73
C ASN A 158 -3.50 -7.03 -9.80
N ILE A 159 -2.97 -6.69 -8.64
CA ILE A 159 -1.66 -6.07 -8.49
C ILE A 159 -0.72 -7.14 -7.93
N GLU A 160 0.40 -7.36 -8.59
CA GLU A 160 1.45 -8.27 -8.13
C GLU A 160 2.78 -7.53 -8.12
N ILE A 161 3.43 -7.52 -6.95
CA ILE A 161 4.70 -6.83 -6.73
C ILE A 161 5.71 -7.86 -6.24
N GLY A 162 6.53 -8.33 -7.18
CA GLY A 162 7.73 -9.12 -6.87
C GLY A 162 8.87 -8.22 -6.39
N PHE A 163 9.45 -8.55 -5.23
CA PHE A 163 10.57 -7.82 -4.64
C PHE A 163 11.64 -8.76 -4.08
N GLU A 164 12.81 -8.19 -3.81
CA GLU A 164 13.95 -8.92 -3.26
C GLU A 164 14.44 -8.14 -2.04
N LEU A 165 14.43 -8.80 -0.89
CA LEU A 165 14.97 -8.28 0.35
C LEU A 165 16.43 -8.70 0.49
N THR A 166 17.25 -7.74 0.88
CA THR A 166 18.70 -7.83 1.06
C THR A 166 19.08 -6.96 2.25
N SER A 167 20.32 -7.06 2.72
CA SER A 167 20.86 -6.18 3.77
C SER A 167 20.73 -4.67 3.49
N LYS A 168 20.49 -4.24 2.23
CA LYS A 168 20.34 -2.81 1.87
C LYS A 168 18.93 -2.26 2.07
N ASN A 169 17.92 -3.12 2.07
CA ASN A 169 16.50 -2.73 2.11
C ASN A 169 15.70 -3.45 3.21
N MET A 170 16.37 -4.23 4.05
CA MET A 170 15.80 -4.76 5.30
C MET A 170 16.14 -3.87 6.49
N ASN A 171 15.24 -3.85 7.47
CA ASN A 171 15.39 -3.19 8.79
C ASN A 171 15.90 -1.75 8.66
N GLN A 172 15.40 -1.00 7.69
CA GLN A 172 15.77 0.40 7.55
C GLN A 172 15.22 1.18 8.74
N GLN A 173 16.09 1.97 9.38
CA GLN A 173 15.66 2.89 10.42
C GLN A 173 14.75 3.96 9.81
N PHE A 174 13.54 4.09 10.34
CA PHE A 174 12.68 5.18 9.95
C PHE A 174 13.12 6.47 10.64
N LYS A 175 13.52 7.47 9.86
CA LYS A 175 13.67 8.84 10.33
C LYS A 175 12.50 9.63 9.75
N ALA A 176 11.56 10.00 10.61
CA ALA A 176 10.47 10.92 10.28
C ALA A 176 11.04 12.31 9.96
#